data_AF-A0A1Y5KFK5-F1
#
_entry.id   AF-A0A1Y5KFK5-F1
#
_cell.length_a   1.000
_cell.length_b   1.000
_cell.length_c   1.000
_cell.angle_alpha   90.00
_cell.angle_beta   90.00
_cell.angle_gamma   90.00
#
_symmetry.space_group_name_H-M   'P 1'
#
loop_
_entity.id
_entity.type
_entity.pdbx_description
1 polymer ?
#
loop_
_entity_poly.entity_id
_entity_poly.type
_entity_poly.pdbx_seq_one_letter_code
_entity_poly.pdbx_strand_id
1 'polypeptide(L)' 'MNPENVSTKEDLIAFLHVLRHDLTKNAATWENQTLESFLEAMEVWLSDSNSVFDTLSGSTFATSLLAGKAYE' A
#
# COMPACT_ATOMS: atom_id res chain seq x y z
N MET A 1 -1.71 9.04 -10.25
CA MET A 1 -3.14 8.68 -10.12
C MET A 1 -3.56 9.04 -8.72
N ASN A 2 -4.72 9.66 -8.51
CA ASN A 2 -5.18 10.02 -7.16
C ASN A 2 -5.88 8.82 -6.52
N PRO A 3 -5.73 8.56 -5.22
CA PRO A 3 -6.41 7.46 -4.52
C PRO A 3 -7.94 7.51 -4.69
N GLU A 4 -8.54 8.70 -4.69
CA GLU A 4 -9.99 8.92 -4.91
C GLU A 4 -10.51 8.41 -6.27
N ASN A 5 -9.63 8.14 -7.23
CA ASN A 5 -10.00 7.63 -8.55
C ASN A 5 -9.97 6.10 -8.64
N VAL A 6 -9.61 5.40 -7.56
CA VAL A 6 -9.52 3.93 -7.55
C VAL A 6 -10.87 3.35 -7.15
N SER A 7 -11.65 2.92 -8.16
CA SER A 7 -13.02 2.43 -7.97
C SER A 7 -13.22 0.97 -8.37
N THR A 8 -12.33 0.45 -9.21
CA THR A 8 -12.38 -0.92 -9.73
C THR A 8 -11.10 -1.70 -9.40
N LYS A 9 -11.15 -3.02 -9.60
CA LYS A 9 -9.96 -3.88 -9.49
C LYS A 9 -8.88 -3.45 -10.49
N GLU A 10 -9.28 -3.11 -11.71
CA GLU A 10 -8.39 -2.66 -12.77
C GLU A 10 -7.71 -1.33 -12.40
N ASP A 11 -8.45 -0.40 -11.78
CA ASP A 11 -7.88 0.85 -11.27
C ASP A 11 -6.83 0.58 -10.18
N LEU A 12 -7.11 -0.35 -9.27
CA LEU A 12 -6.17 -0.70 -8.20
C LEU A 12 -4.89 -1.35 -8.76
N ILE A 13 -5.02 -2.23 -9.76
CA ILE A 13 -3.87 -2.82 -10.45
C ILE A 13 -3.05 -1.73 -11.15
N ALA A 14 -3.70 -0.79 -11.83
CA ALA A 14 -3.04 0.34 -12.47
C ALA A 14 -2.35 1.26 -11.44
N PHE A 15 -2.98 1.51 -10.30
CA PHE A 15 -2.42 2.29 -9.21
C PHE A 15 -1.15 1.64 -8.64
N LEU A 16 -1.19 0.33 -8.36
CA LEU A 16 -0.02 -0.43 -7.91
C LEU A 16 1.12 -0.41 -8.93
N HIS A 17 0.79 -0.51 -10.23
CA HIS A 17 1.79 -0.40 -11.30
C HIS A 17 2.47 0.98 -11.30
N VAL A 18 1.69 2.06 -11.13
CA VAL A 18 2.21 3.42 -11.04
C VAL A 18 3.13 3.58 -9.83
N LEU A 19 2.74 3.11 -8.65
CA LEU A 19 3.57 3.20 -7.44
C LEU A 19 4.89 2.44 -7.59
N ARG A 20 4.85 1.21 -8.11
CA ARG A 20 6.07 0.41 -8.33
C ARG A 20 7.00 1.08 -9.34
N HIS A 21 6.45 1.61 -10.44
CA HIS A 21 7.24 2.35 -11.41
C HIS A 21 7.84 3.63 -10.80
N ASP A 22 7.07 4.37 -10.01
CA ASP A 22 7.53 5.58 -9.32
C ASP A 22 8.66 5.28 -8.34
N LEU A 23 8.52 4.25 -7.50
CA LEU A 23 9.58 3.78 -6.60
C LEU A 23 10.86 3.48 -7.37
N THR A 24 10.79 2.78 -8.52
CA THR A 24 12.00 2.47 -9.30
C THR A 24 12.67 3.68 -9.94
N LYS A 25 11.91 4.72 -10.31
CA LYS A 25 12.43 5.91 -11.00
C LYS A 25 12.82 7.04 -10.05
N ASN A 26 12.13 7.13 -8.93
CA ASN A 26 12.19 8.21 -7.97
C ASN A 26 12.50 7.68 -6.57
N ALA A 27 13.22 6.54 -6.43
CA ALA A 27 13.52 5.90 -5.15
C ALA A 27 14.02 6.88 -4.08
N ALA A 28 14.85 7.85 -4.46
CA ALA A 28 15.40 8.86 -3.56
C ALA A 28 14.35 9.78 -2.91
N THR A 29 13.13 9.86 -3.44
CA THR A 29 12.01 10.61 -2.86
C THR A 29 11.14 9.77 -1.94
N TRP A 30 11.36 8.46 -1.89
CA TRP A 30 10.64 7.53 -1.02
C TRP A 30 11.40 7.34 0.28
N GLU A 31 10.70 7.44 1.41
CA GLU A 31 11.26 7.16 2.74
C GLU A 31 11.38 5.65 3.00
N ASN A 32 10.45 4.86 2.47
CA ASN A 32 10.35 3.41 2.65
C ASN A 32 10.78 2.64 1.38
N GLN A 33 12.09 2.50 1.21
CA GLN A 33 12.69 1.91 0.00
C GLN A 33 12.79 0.38 0.02
N THR A 34 12.65 -0.26 1.19
CA THR A 34 12.62 -1.72 1.33
C THR A 34 11.25 -2.20 1.81
N LEU A 35 10.97 -3.49 1.62
CA LEU A 35 9.73 -4.10 2.10
C LEU A 35 9.61 -3.98 3.63
N GLU A 36 10.71 -4.15 4.37
CA GLU A 36 10.74 -4.00 5.82
C GLU A 36 10.34 -2.58 6.23
N SER A 37 10.94 -1.55 5.63
CA SER A 37 10.59 -0.14 5.90
C SER A 37 9.15 0.19 5.48
N PHE A 38 8.64 -0.45 4.42
CA PHE A 38 7.25 -0.29 4.00
C PHE A 38 6.28 -0.87 5.04
N LEU A 39 6.54 -2.08 5.55
CA LEU A 39 5.72 -2.73 6.56
C LEU A 39 5.72 -1.94 7.88
N GLU A 40 6.88 -1.43 8.31
CA GLU A 40 7.00 -0.54 9.46
C GLU A 40 6.17 0.74 9.29
N ALA A 41 6.25 1.39 8.11
CA ALA A 41 5.46 2.58 7.83
C ALA A 41 3.94 2.31 7.88
N MET A 42 3.50 1.13 7.43
CA MET A 42 2.09 0.71 7.53
C MET A 42 1.65 0.49 8.98
N GLU A 43 2.51 -0.09 9.82
CA GLU A 43 2.25 -0.26 11.27
C GLU A 43 2.09 1.09 11.96
N VAL A 44 3.01 2.02 11.71
CA VAL A 44 2.98 3.39 12.27
C VAL A 44 1.72 4.12 11.81
N TRP A 45 1.40 4.06 10.51
CA TRP A 45 0.20 4.71 9.97
C TRP A 45 -1.09 4.19 10.59
N LEU A 46 -1.24 2.87 10.74
CA LEU A 46 -2.41 2.27 11.40
C LEU A 46 -2.51 2.65 12.88
N SER A 47 -1.36 2.81 13.55
CA SER A 47 -1.30 3.18 14.97
C SER A 47 -1.69 4.64 15.22
N ASP A 48 -1.44 5.54 14.26
CA ASP A 48 -1.78 6.96 14.35
C ASP A 48 -3.22 7.25 13.84
N SER A 49 -3.74 6.39 12.96
CA SER A 49 -5.03 6.60 12.28
C SER A 49 -6.20 5.86 12.94
N ASN A 50 -6.58 6.28 14.15
CA ASN A 50 -7.69 5.72 14.93
C ASN A 50 -9.04 5.62 14.17
N SER A 51 -9.25 6.37 13.08
CA SER A 51 -10.50 6.40 12.29
C SER A 51 -10.45 5.61 10.98
N VAL A 52 -9.26 5.15 10.53
CA VAL A 52 -9.15 4.48 9.22
C VAL A 52 -9.60 3.02 9.31
N PHE A 53 -9.42 2.38 10.46
CA PHE A 53 -9.81 0.99 10.67
C PHE A 53 -11.33 0.77 10.68
N ASP A 54 -12.13 1.81 10.90
CA ASP A 54 -13.60 1.73 10.86
C ASP A 54 -14.14 1.53 9.43
N THR A 55 -13.37 1.97 8.42
CA THR A 55 -13.75 1.88 7.00
C THR A 55 -12.94 0.81 6.26
N LEU A 56 -11.71 0.55 6.70
CA LEU A 56 -10.88 -0.51 6.17
C LEU A 56 -11.33 -1.86 6.72
N SER A 57 -11.69 -2.80 5.84
CA SER A 57 -11.82 -4.20 6.25
C SER A 57 -10.43 -4.75 6.61
N GLY A 58 -10.09 -4.75 7.91
CA GLY A 58 -8.80 -5.22 8.40
C GLY A 58 -8.44 -6.63 7.96
N SER A 59 -9.43 -7.52 7.82
CA SER A 59 -9.23 -8.88 7.29
C SER A 59 -8.86 -8.89 5.81
N THR A 60 -9.46 -8.01 5.00
CA THR A 60 -9.13 -7.87 3.58
C THR A 60 -7.71 -7.32 3.40
N PHE A 61 -7.34 -6.32 4.21
CA PHE A 61 -5.99 -5.76 4.20
C PHE A 61 -4.94 -6.79 4.60
N ALA A 62 -5.15 -7.51 5.71
CA ALA A 62 -4.27 -8.58 6.17
C ALA A 62 -4.14 -9.72 5.14
N THR A 63 -5.25 -10.12 4.51
CA THR A 63 -5.23 -11.13 3.43
C THR A 63 -4.41 -10.66 2.23
N SER A 64 -4.50 -9.37 1.88
CA SER A 64 -3.74 -8.79 0.77
C SER A 64 -2.24 -8.79 1.05
N LEU A 65 -1.82 -8.45 2.28
CA LEU A 65 -0.42 -8.54 2.71
C LEU A 65 0.10 -9.98 2.68
N LEU A 66 -0.69 -10.94 3.16
CA LEU A 66 -0.34 -12.36 3.12
C LEU A 66 -0.22 -12.89 1.68
N ALA A 67 -1.13 -12.48 0.80
CA ALA A 67 -1.03 -12.81 -0.62
C ALA A 67 0.25 -12.22 -1.21
N GLY A 68 0.55 -10.93 -0.95
CA GLY A 68 1.80 -10.29 -1.40
C GLY A 68 3.03 -11.08 -1.00
N LYS A 69 3.15 -11.46 0.27
CA LYS A 69 4.23 -12.31 0.78
C LYS A 69 4.38 -13.65 0.03
N ALA A 70 3.28 -14.25 -0.42
CA ALA A 70 3.29 -15.55 -1.09
C ALA A 70 3.60 -15.47 -2.60
N TYR A 71 3.44 -14.29 -3.21
CA TYR A 71 3.69 -14.04 -4.63
C TYR A 71 5.04 -13.32 -4.90
N GLU A 72 5.81 -12.99 -3.86
CA GLU A 72 7.17 -12.45 -3.91
C GLU A 72 8.27 -13.54 -3.89
#